data_AF-A0A2V9RH81-F1
#
_entry.id   AF-A0A2V9RH81-F1
#
_cell.length_a   1.000
_cell.length_b   1.000
_cell.length_c   1.000
_cell.angle_alpha   90.00
_cell.angle_beta   90.00
_cell.angle_gamma   90.00
#
_symmetry.space_group_name_H-M   'P 1'
#
loop_
_entity.id
_entity.type
_entity.pdbx_description
1 polymer ?
#
loop_
_entity_poly.entity_id
_entity_poly.type
_entity_poly.pdbx_seq_one_letter_code
_entity_poly.pdbx_strand_id
1 'polypeptide(L)'
;MELEPISRKAYAFAEIKSKSGIPWRGAIISHRLETPFDSIESALEYMNLLLEATRESQEQVETEIVRTDSRLARRKQALQLVSHKLAKLSSHIATSRCILNDLRMLRRLLLEERKPPEDPSIA
;
A
#
# COMPACT_ATOMS: atom_id res chain seq x y z
N MET A 1 -16.26 -26.75 22.30
CA MET A 1 -16.78 -25.76 21.31
C MET A 1 -15.56 -25.01 20.84
N GLU A 2 -14.85 -25.64 19.93
CA GLU A 2 -13.57 -25.18 19.37
C GLU A 2 -13.85 -24.01 18.43
N LEU A 3 -13.20 -22.87 18.68
CA LEU A 3 -13.27 -21.71 17.81
C LEU A 3 -12.16 -21.82 16.77
N GLU A 4 -12.57 -22.06 15.53
CA GLU A 4 -11.70 -22.05 14.34
C GLU A 4 -10.95 -20.71 14.22
N PRO A 5 -9.62 -20.71 14.01
CA PRO A 5 -8.85 -19.49 13.80
C PRO A 5 -8.98 -18.97 12.37
N ILE A 6 -9.25 -17.68 12.29
CA ILE A 6 -9.44 -16.87 11.07
C ILE A 6 -8.25 -17.03 10.10
N SER A 7 -8.53 -17.64 8.95
CA SER A 7 -7.89 -17.49 7.63
C SER A 7 -6.45 -16.93 7.62
N ARG A 8 -5.46 -17.83 7.82
CA ARG A 8 -4.06 -17.60 7.42
C ARG A 8 -3.90 -17.78 5.91
N LYS A 9 -4.17 -16.75 5.10
CA LYS A 9 -3.93 -16.84 3.64
C LYS A 9 -3.12 -15.73 2.96
N ALA A 10 -2.47 -14.83 3.69
CA ALA A 10 -1.79 -13.70 3.03
C ALA A 10 -0.27 -13.55 3.25
N TYR A 11 0.39 -14.38 4.08
CA TYR A 11 1.83 -14.22 4.31
C TYR A 11 2.57 -15.55 4.35
N ALA A 12 2.74 -16.19 3.19
CA ALA A 12 3.75 -17.23 3.02
C ALA A 12 5.10 -16.55 2.75
N PHE A 13 5.69 -15.96 3.78
CA PHE A 13 7.04 -15.43 3.75
C PHE A 13 8.02 -16.62 3.83
N ALA A 14 8.59 -16.97 2.68
CA ALA A 14 9.82 -17.72 2.46
C ALA A 14 10.35 -18.58 3.62
N GLU A 15 10.03 -19.88 3.58
CA GLU A 15 10.86 -20.89 4.27
C GLU A 15 11.25 -21.98 3.28
N ILE A 16 12.28 -21.68 2.48
CA ILE A 16 12.96 -22.69 1.65
C ILE A 16 14.26 -23.06 2.37
N LYS A 17 14.19 -24.11 3.19
CA LYS A 17 15.39 -24.87 3.57
C LYS A 17 15.67 -25.89 2.48
N SER A 18 16.71 -25.63 1.68
CA SER A 18 17.25 -26.61 0.73
C SER A 18 17.94 -27.74 1.49
N LYS A 19 17.37 -28.95 1.41
CA LYS A 19 18.02 -30.23 1.75
C LYS A 19 17.88 -31.19 0.56
N SER A 20 18.56 -30.88 -0.55
CA SER A 20 19.04 -31.88 -1.52
C SER A 20 19.76 -31.18 -2.66
N GLY A 21 20.97 -31.65 -2.96
CA GLY A 21 21.83 -31.08 -4.00
C GLY A 21 21.38 -31.46 -5.41
N ILE A 22 20.48 -30.66 -6.00
CA ILE A 22 20.25 -30.66 -7.44
C ILE A 22 20.30 -29.21 -7.95
N PRO A 23 21.21 -28.86 -8.87
CA PRO A 23 21.28 -27.52 -9.45
C PRO A 23 20.26 -27.39 -10.57
N TRP A 24 19.25 -26.53 -10.39
CA TRP A 24 18.28 -26.22 -11.45
C TRP A 24 18.94 -25.37 -12.53
N ARG A 25 19.56 -26.05 -13.51
CA ARG A 25 19.89 -25.46 -14.81
C ARG A 25 18.62 -25.50 -15.66
N GLY A 26 18.05 -24.33 -15.97
CA GLY A 26 17.01 -24.18 -17.00
C GLY A 26 15.60 -23.91 -16.49
N ALA A 27 15.33 -22.66 -16.13
CA ALA A 27 14.09 -21.91 -16.42
C ALA A 27 14.04 -20.68 -15.49
N ILE A 28 14.89 -19.68 -15.75
CA ILE A 28 14.58 -18.32 -15.29
C ILE A 28 13.46 -17.83 -16.20
N ILE A 29 12.22 -18.24 -15.92
CA ILE A 29 11.08 -17.43 -16.32
C ILE A 29 11.11 -16.26 -15.35
N SER A 30 11.69 -15.14 -15.79
CA SER A 30 11.59 -13.85 -15.08
C SER A 30 10.14 -13.37 -15.12
N HIS A 31 9.25 -14.03 -14.40
CA HIS A 31 8.09 -13.35 -13.85
C HIS A 31 8.62 -12.50 -12.70
N ARG A 32 9.11 -11.30 -13.02
CA ARG A 32 9.30 -10.26 -12.01
C ARG A 32 7.89 -10.05 -11.45
N LEU A 33 7.61 -10.61 -10.27
CA LEU A 33 6.35 -10.38 -9.58
C LEU A 33 6.24 -8.86 -9.43
N GLU A 34 5.32 -8.25 -10.16
CA GLU A 34 5.15 -6.81 -10.10
C GLU A 34 4.83 -6.43 -8.65
N THR A 35 5.75 -5.71 -8.02
CA THR A 35 5.56 -5.22 -6.66
C THR A 35 4.82 -3.89 -6.71
N PRO A 36 4.04 -3.53 -5.67
CA PRO A 36 3.35 -2.25 -5.60
C PRO A 36 4.30 -1.03 -5.62
N PHE A 37 5.62 -1.24 -5.62
CA PHE A 37 6.62 -0.18 -5.63
C PHE A 37 7.54 -0.24 -6.87
N ASP A 38 7.19 -1.02 -7.88
CA ASP A 38 7.99 -1.16 -9.10
C ASP A 38 8.01 0.11 -9.98
N SER A 39 6.99 0.96 -9.86
CA SER A 39 6.89 2.24 -10.55
C SER A 39 6.18 3.29 -9.69
N ILE A 40 6.28 4.57 -10.09
CA ILE A 40 5.54 5.65 -9.41
C ILE A 40 4.02 5.44 -9.59
N GLU A 41 3.60 4.94 -10.75
CA GLU A 41 2.22 4.58 -11.04
C GLU A 41 1.69 3.51 -10.08
N SER A 42 2.39 2.38 -9.94
CA SER A 42 1.97 1.32 -9.02
C SER A 42 2.02 1.75 -7.55
N ALA A 43 2.97 2.61 -7.19
CA ALA A 43 3.04 3.20 -5.85
C ALA A 43 1.84 4.14 -5.57
N LEU A 44 1.40 4.93 -6.55
CA LEU A 44 0.21 5.78 -6.42
C LEU A 44 -1.06 4.95 -6.25
N GLU A 45 -1.21 3.86 -7.01
CA GLU A 45 -2.32 2.92 -6.87
C GLU A 45 -2.34 2.28 -5.47
N TYR A 46 -1.19 1.81 -4.99
CA TYR A 46 -1.06 1.28 -3.63
C TYR A 46 -1.44 2.31 -2.57
N MET A 47 -0.99 3.56 -2.70
CA MET A 47 -1.33 4.63 -1.75
C MET A 47 -2.84 4.92 -1.71
N ASN A 48 -3.54 4.78 -2.83
CA ASN A 48 -5.00 4.91 -2.86
C ASN A 48 -5.68 3.76 -2.10
N LEU A 49 -5.28 2.52 -2.37
CA LEU A 49 -5.80 1.34 -1.66
C LEU A 49 -5.55 1.44 -0.15
N LEU A 50 -4.34 1.87 0.23
CA LEU A 50 -3.97 2.04 1.64
C LEU A 50 -4.78 3.18 2.31
N LEU A 51 -5.05 4.27 1.60
CA LEU A 51 -5.88 5.36 2.13
C LEU A 51 -7.31 4.90 2.39
N GLU A 52 -7.91 4.17 1.45
CA GLU A 52 -9.28 3.64 1.59
C GLU A 52 -9.35 2.64 2.75
N ALA A 53 -8.45 1.65 2.82
CA ALA A 53 -8.41 0.71 3.93
C ALA A 53 -8.22 1.40 5.30
N THR A 54 -7.44 2.49 5.35
CA THR A 54 -7.26 3.28 6.58
C THR A 54 -8.54 4.02 6.98
N ARG A 55 -9.28 4.57 6.00
CA ARG A 55 -10.57 5.25 6.23
C ARG A 55 -11.64 4.28 6.72
N GLU A 56 -11.79 3.13 6.07
CA GLU A 56 -12.71 2.08 6.50
C GLU A 56 -12.43 1.65 7.95
N SER A 57 -11.14 1.46 8.28
CA SER A 57 -10.72 1.13 9.64
C SER A 57 -11.08 2.24 10.64
N GLN A 58 -10.96 3.51 10.24
CA GLN A 58 -11.30 4.65 11.09
C GLN A 58 -12.81 4.70 11.37
N GLU A 59 -13.65 4.54 10.35
CA GLU A 59 -15.11 4.50 10.48
C GLU A 59 -15.58 3.36 11.40
N GLN A 60 -14.95 2.19 11.28
CA GLN A 60 -15.22 1.04 12.15
C GLN A 60 -14.87 1.35 13.61
N VAL A 61 -13.74 2.00 13.87
CA VAL A 61 -13.32 2.40 15.22
C VAL A 61 -14.25 3.47 15.78
N GLU A 62 -14.66 4.45 14.98
CA GLU A 62 -15.61 5.50 15.41
C GLU A 62 -16.96 4.91 15.79
N THR A 63 -17.46 3.94 15.01
CA THR A 63 -18.66 3.19 15.35
C THR A 63 -18.52 2.45 16.70
N GLU A 64 -17.37 1.84 16.95
CA GLU A 64 -17.09 1.16 18.22
C GLU A 64 -16.99 2.13 19.41
N ILE A 65 -16.47 3.34 19.22
CA ILE A 65 -16.45 4.40 20.24
C ILE A 65 -17.87 4.76 20.68
N VAL A 66 -18.80 4.87 19.73
CA VAL A 66 -20.22 5.19 20.00
C VAL A 66 -20.90 4.04 20.73
N ARG A 67 -20.59 2.80 20.39
CA ARG A 67 -21.16 1.59 21.02
C ARG A 67 -20.59 1.31 22.41
N THR A 68 -19.42 1.84 22.75
CA THR A 68 -18.76 1.56 24.03
C THR A 68 -19.46 2.25 25.20
N ASP A 69 -19.87 1.45 26.19
CA ASP A 69 -20.47 1.94 27.44
C ASP A 69 -19.57 2.94 28.16
N SER A 70 -20.17 4.00 28.69
CA SER A 70 -19.61 4.96 29.63
C SER A 70 -18.82 4.34 30.80
N ARG A 71 -19.21 3.16 31.28
CA ARG A 71 -18.52 2.43 32.36
C ARG A 71 -17.14 1.91 31.94
N LEU A 72 -16.88 1.80 30.64
CA LEU A 72 -15.61 1.35 30.07
C LEU A 72 -14.72 2.52 29.62
N ALA A 73 -14.57 3.53 30.48
CA ALA A 73 -13.87 4.78 30.16
C ALA A 73 -12.46 4.57 29.57
N ARG A 74 -11.67 3.61 30.11
CA ARG A 74 -10.32 3.31 29.60
C ARG A 74 -10.33 2.71 28.19
N ARG A 75 -11.30 1.84 27.89
CA ARG A 75 -11.48 1.27 26.53
C ARG A 75 -11.86 2.37 25.55
N LYS A 76 -12.79 3.24 25.94
CA LYS A 76 -13.20 4.39 25.12
C LYS A 76 -12.03 5.34 24.81
N GLN A 77 -11.20 5.65 25.81
CA GLN A 77 -9.98 6.45 25.63
C GLN A 77 -8.99 5.78 24.67
N ALA A 78 -8.79 4.46 24.77
CA ALA A 78 -7.92 3.72 23.87
C ALA A 78 -8.44 3.77 22.41
N LEU A 79 -9.75 3.59 22.20
CA LEU A 79 -10.36 3.70 20.87
C LEU A 79 -10.24 5.11 20.28
N GLN A 80 -10.42 6.16 21.10
CA GLN A 80 -10.19 7.55 20.67
C GLN A 80 -8.73 7.77 20.25
N LEU A 81 -7.77 7.19 20.98
CA LEU A 81 -6.36 7.25 20.59
C LEU A 81 -6.11 6.53 19.26
N VAL A 82 -6.73 5.36 19.04
CA VAL A 82 -6.64 4.63 17.77
C VAL A 82 -7.21 5.47 16.61
N SER A 83 -8.40 6.04 16.76
CA SER A 83 -9.01 6.93 15.77
C SER A 83 -8.08 8.10 15.44
N HIS A 84 -7.49 8.75 16.45
CA HIS A 84 -6.50 9.82 16.24
C HIS A 84 -5.27 9.36 15.45
N LYS A 85 -4.75 8.15 15.73
CA LYS A 85 -3.60 7.59 14.99
C LYS A 85 -3.96 7.25 13.56
N LEU A 86 -5.17 6.74 13.29
CA LEU A 86 -5.65 6.47 11.94
C LEU A 86 -5.81 7.76 11.13
N ALA A 87 -6.39 8.81 11.72
CA ALA A 87 -6.48 10.12 11.07
C ALA A 87 -5.09 10.69 10.71
N LYS A 88 -4.12 10.56 11.62
CA LYS A 88 -2.73 10.95 11.36
C LYS A 88 -2.10 10.13 10.23
N LEU A 89 -2.34 8.82 10.21
CA LEU A 89 -1.86 7.93 9.14
C LEU A 89 -2.46 8.33 7.78
N SER A 90 -3.76 8.58 7.70
CA SER A 90 -4.42 9.05 6.47
C SER A 90 -3.82 10.36 5.94
N SER A 91 -3.50 11.31 6.82
CA SER A 91 -2.83 12.56 6.45
C SER A 91 -1.45 12.32 5.84
N HIS A 92 -0.65 11.43 6.44
CA HIS A 92 0.66 11.07 5.91
C HIS A 92 0.56 10.36 4.56
N ILE A 93 -0.38 9.43 4.38
CA ILE A 93 -0.62 8.75 3.10
C ILE A 93 -1.00 9.76 2.01
N ALA A 94 -1.91 10.69 2.31
CA ALA A 94 -2.32 11.72 1.36
C ALA A 94 -1.15 12.64 0.96
N THR A 95 -0.31 13.01 1.92
CA THR A 95 0.91 13.81 1.67
C THR A 95 1.89 13.06 0.78
N SER A 96 2.18 11.80 1.09
CA SER A 96 3.05 10.94 0.28
C SER A 96 2.52 10.77 -1.15
N ARG A 97 1.20 10.60 -1.31
CA ARG A 97 0.57 10.51 -2.63
C ARG A 97 0.74 11.80 -3.43
N CYS A 98 0.59 12.96 -2.80
CA CYS A 98 0.83 14.26 -3.43
C CYS A 98 2.27 14.35 -3.98
N ILE A 99 3.26 14.04 -3.14
CA ILE A 99 4.68 14.03 -3.52
C ILE A 99 4.94 13.07 -4.68
N LEU A 100 4.39 11.85 -4.63
CA LEU A 100 4.55 10.86 -5.72
C LEU A 100 3.94 11.37 -7.04
N ASN A 101 2.80 12.06 -6.97
CA ASN A 101 2.18 12.66 -8.15
C ASN A 101 3.04 13.79 -8.71
N ASP A 102 3.61 14.65 -7.87
CA ASP A 102 4.52 15.71 -8.29
C ASP A 102 5.77 15.13 -8.98
N LEU A 103 6.36 14.07 -8.42
CA LEU A 103 7.49 13.37 -9.03
C LEU A 103 7.13 12.76 -10.38
N ARG A 104 5.92 12.22 -10.54
CA ARG A 104 5.41 11.73 -11.82
C ARG A 104 5.29 12.85 -12.85
N MET A 105 4.80 14.02 -12.45
CA MET A 105 4.67 15.18 -13.33
C MET A 105 6.06 15.70 -13.74
N LEU A 106 6.99 15.85 -12.80
CA LEU A 106 8.36 16.28 -13.09
C LEU A 106 9.08 15.33 -14.05
N ARG A 107 8.91 14.01 -13.88
CA ARG A 107 9.46 13.02 -14.82
C ARG A 107 8.93 13.23 -16.24
N ARG A 108 7.64 13.53 -16.40
CA ARG A 108 7.02 13.77 -17.72
C ARG A 108 7.58 15.04 -18.37
N LEU A 109 7.62 16.14 -17.64
CA LEU A 109 8.16 17.41 -18.13
C LEU A 109 9.61 17.27 -18.60
N LEU A 110 10.47 16.64 -17.78
CA LEU A 110 11.87 16.43 -18.13
C LEU A 110 12.09 15.51 -19.34
N LEU A 111 11.15 14.59 -19.60
CA LEU A 111 11.21 13.72 -20.79
C LEU A 111 10.67 14.43 -22.03
N GLU A 112 9.63 15.26 -21.90
CA GLU A 112 9.09 16.09 -22.97
C GLU A 112 10.11 17.14 -23.43
N GLU A 113 10.81 17.80 -22.50
CA GLU A 113 11.93 18.72 -22.81
C GLU A 113 13.05 18.05 -23.59
N ARG A 114 13.25 16.74 -23.43
CA ARG A 114 14.27 15.96 -24.14
C ARG A 114 13.82 15.46 -25.51
N LYS A 115 12.53 15.52 -25.84
CA LYS A 115 12.07 15.11 -27.17
C LYS A 115 12.48 16.22 -28.16
N PRO A 116 13.33 15.94 -29.16
CA PRO A 116 13.67 16.94 -30.17
C PRO A 116 12.37 17.40 -30.87
N PRO A 117 12.27 18.68 -31.29
CA PRO A 117 11.12 19.13 -32.06
C PRO A 117 10.97 18.21 -33.27
N GLU A 118 9.83 17.54 -33.39
CA GLU A 118 9.53 16.77 -34.60
C GLU A 118 9.57 17.74 -35.77
N ASP A 119 10.58 17.58 -36.63
CA ASP A 119 10.77 18.39 -37.81
C ASP A 119 9.62 18.11 -38.79
N PRO A 120 8.72 19.07 -39.07
CA PRO A 120 7.58 18.86 -39.96
C PRO A 120 8.00 18.77 -41.44
N SER A 121 9.30 18.72 -41.76
CA SER A 121 9.81 18.65 -43.13
C SER A 121 9.93 17.23 -43.72
N ILE A 122 9.51 16.17 -43.00
CA ILE A 122 9.47 14.79 -43.54
C ILE A 122 8.01 14.32 -43.66
N ALA A 123 7.28 14.89 -44.62
CA ALA A 123 6.01 14.35 -45.15
C ALA A 123 5.86 14.76 -46.62
#